data_AF-A0AAE4DIM1-F1
#
_entry.id   AF-A0AAE4DIM1-F1
#
_cell.length_a   1.000
_cell.length_b   1.000
_cell.length_c   1.000
_cell.angle_alpha   90.00
_cell.angle_beta   90.00
_cell.angle_gamma   90.00
#
_symmetry.space_group_name_H-M   'P 1'
#
loop_
_entity.id
_entity.type
_entity.pdbx_description
1 polymer ?
#
loop_
_entity_poly.entity_id
_entity_poly.type
_entity_poly.pdbx_seq_one_letter_code
_entity_poly.pdbx_strand_id
1 'polypeptide(L)'
;MNGYHDSMANTSIIQRFVGLVSLRAGPEDIPYSTGLLGLVIALAAGLNIPVIQQYTPDAQPLIHITLMVSYNAAFLWMALAIRRYGARFVQTATALFGADAIISLIALPILLIIGQPNETNALAGLAFFALLIWNIAVVNHILRSALSLSGMISLGLTLVYIFGASLFVRAVVGL
;
A
#
# COMPACT_ATOMS: atom_id res chain seq x y z
N MET A 1 -39.45 -10.18 -5.43
CA MET A 1 -38.49 -9.73 -4.40
C MET A 1 -37.09 -10.35 -4.61
N ASN A 2 -36.62 -10.52 -5.85
CA ASN A 2 -35.33 -11.18 -6.15
C ASN A 2 -34.18 -10.23 -6.57
N GLY A 3 -34.38 -8.91 -6.56
CA GLY A 3 -33.38 -7.96 -7.08
C GLY A 3 -32.34 -7.44 -6.08
N TYR A 4 -32.49 -7.74 -4.78
CA TYR A 4 -31.61 -7.20 -3.73
C TYR A 4 -30.41 -8.11 -3.40
N HIS A 5 -30.54 -9.42 -3.60
CA HIS A 5 -29.46 -10.38 -3.31
C HIS A 5 -28.39 -10.43 -4.43
N ASP A 6 -28.77 -10.14 -5.67
CA ASP A 6 -27.84 -10.18 -6.82
C ASP A 6 -26.97 -8.91 -6.95
N SER A 7 -27.42 -7.77 -6.40
CA SER A 7 -26.68 -6.50 -6.48
C SER A 7 -25.43 -6.48 -5.59
N MET A 8 -25.38 -7.30 -4.53
CA MET A 8 -24.20 -7.44 -3.67
C MET A 8 -23.14 -8.41 -4.22
N ALA A 9 -23.50 -9.23 -5.22
CA ALA A 9 -22.62 -10.26 -5.78
C ALA A 9 -21.70 -9.75 -6.90
N ASN A 10 -22.00 -8.59 -7.51
CA ASN A 10 -21.33 -8.07 -8.71
C ASN A 10 -20.52 -6.78 -8.50
N THR A 11 -20.05 -6.50 -7.28
CA THR A 11 -19.12 -5.39 -7.05
C THR A 11 -17.80 -5.68 -7.78
N SER A 12 -17.49 -4.87 -8.79
CA SER A 12 -16.28 -5.06 -9.61
C SER A 12 -15.02 -4.95 -8.74
N ILE A 13 -13.94 -5.62 -9.15
CA ILE A 13 -12.69 -5.58 -8.38
C ILE A 13 -12.19 -4.14 -8.16
N ILE A 14 -12.41 -3.27 -9.14
CA ILE A 14 -12.09 -1.85 -9.07
C ILE A 14 -12.88 -1.16 -7.96
N GLN A 15 -14.19 -1.41 -7.87
CA GLN A 15 -15.04 -0.83 -6.82
C GLN A 15 -14.59 -1.28 -5.42
N ARG A 16 -14.12 -2.52 -5.27
CA ARG A 16 -13.57 -3.02 -3.99
C ARG A 16 -12.33 -2.25 -3.58
N PHE A 17 -11.38 -2.04 -4.51
CA PHE A 17 -10.20 -1.24 -4.22
C PHE A 17 -10.52 0.24 -3.99
N VAL A 18 -11.49 0.82 -4.72
CA VAL A 18 -11.96 2.19 -4.49
C VAL A 18 -12.57 2.32 -3.09
N GLY A 19 -13.40 1.35 -2.68
CA GLY A 19 -13.95 1.28 -1.33
C GLY A 19 -12.84 1.19 -0.27
N LEU A 20 -11.83 0.37 -0.52
CA LEU A 20 -10.67 0.18 0.36
C LEU A 20 -9.89 1.48 0.56
N VAL A 21 -9.48 2.15 -0.52
CA VAL A 21 -8.73 3.43 -0.42
C VAL A 21 -9.60 4.58 0.08
N SER A 22 -10.92 4.49 -0.07
CA SER A 22 -11.87 5.45 0.52
C SER A 22 -12.18 5.17 1.99
N LEU A 23 -11.52 4.19 2.63
CA LEU A 23 -11.72 3.79 4.03
C LEU A 23 -13.15 3.26 4.32
N ARG A 24 -13.82 2.73 3.29
CA ARG A 24 -15.20 2.21 3.36
C ARG A 24 -15.28 0.69 3.33
N ALA A 25 -14.19 0.02 2.99
CA ALA A 25 -14.09 -1.43 2.87
C ALA A 25 -12.81 -1.93 3.53
N GLY A 26 -12.84 -3.17 4.02
CA GLY A 26 -11.70 -3.82 4.66
C GLY A 26 -10.97 -4.81 3.73
N PRO A 27 -9.81 -5.33 4.15
CA PRO A 27 -9.12 -6.41 3.43
C PRO A 27 -10.00 -7.67 3.27
N GLU A 28 -10.97 -7.90 4.16
CA GLU A 28 -11.95 -8.98 4.06
C GLU A 28 -12.86 -8.89 2.83
N ASP A 29 -13.04 -7.69 2.27
CA ASP A 29 -13.83 -7.47 1.05
C ASP A 29 -13.02 -7.80 -0.22
N ILE A 30 -11.72 -8.08 -0.12
CA ILE A 30 -10.89 -8.48 -1.25
C ILE A 30 -11.03 -10.00 -1.48
N PRO A 31 -11.32 -10.46 -2.71
CA PRO A 31 -11.42 -11.88 -2.99
C PRO A 31 -10.07 -12.58 -2.80
N TYR A 32 -10.08 -13.80 -2.25
CA TYR A 32 -8.89 -14.62 -2.20
C TYR A 32 -8.47 -15.03 -3.62
N SER A 33 -7.31 -14.53 -4.07
CA SER A 33 -6.70 -14.93 -5.33
C SER A 33 -5.21 -14.63 -5.31
N THR A 34 -4.39 -15.68 -5.42
CA THR A 34 -2.93 -15.54 -5.53
C THR A 34 -2.50 -14.89 -6.84
N GLY A 35 -3.28 -15.09 -7.91
CA GLY A 35 -3.07 -14.40 -9.19
C GLY A 35 -3.32 -12.89 -9.06
N LEU A 36 -4.38 -12.50 -8.34
CA LEU A 36 -4.63 -11.08 -8.05
C LEU A 36 -3.53 -10.47 -7.19
N LEU A 37 -3.06 -11.20 -6.18
CA LEU A 37 -1.92 -10.78 -5.35
C LEU A 37 -0.68 -10.51 -6.21
N GLY A 38 -0.30 -11.47 -7.07
CA GLY A 38 0.84 -11.31 -7.96
C GLY A 38 0.68 -10.12 -8.90
N LEU A 39 -0.52 -9.90 -9.44
CA LEU A 39 -0.85 -8.76 -10.29
C LEU A 39 -0.66 -7.43 -9.55
N VAL A 40 -1.23 -7.27 -8.36
CA VAL A 40 -1.12 -5.99 -7.63
C VAL A 40 0.31 -5.72 -7.15
N ILE A 41 1.08 -6.75 -6.81
CA ILE A 41 2.52 -6.60 -6.52
C ILE A 41 3.26 -6.09 -7.76
N ALA A 42 3.02 -6.69 -8.93
CA ALA A 42 3.66 -6.28 -10.18
C ALA A 42 3.28 -4.84 -10.57
N LEU A 43 2.01 -4.46 -10.40
CA LEU A 43 1.53 -3.10 -10.65
C LEU A 43 2.16 -2.09 -9.69
N ALA A 44 2.13 -2.37 -8.38
CA ALA A 44 2.76 -1.52 -7.37
C ALA A 44 4.26 -1.36 -7.65
N ALA A 45 4.96 -2.46 -7.95
CA ALA A 45 6.37 -2.42 -8.29
C ALA A 45 6.64 -1.56 -9.53
N GLY A 46 5.89 -1.79 -10.62
CA GLY A 46 6.03 -1.04 -11.87
C GLY A 46 5.78 0.47 -11.70
N LEU A 47 4.75 0.84 -10.94
CA LEU A 47 4.41 2.25 -10.69
C LEU A 47 5.42 2.96 -9.78
N ASN A 48 6.10 2.23 -8.90
CA ASN A 48 7.11 2.80 -8.02
C ASN A 48 8.50 2.95 -8.68
N ILE A 49 8.79 2.27 -9.80
CA ILE A 49 10.10 2.38 -10.48
C ILE A 49 10.44 3.83 -10.87
N PRO A 50 9.57 4.60 -11.56
CA PRO A 50 9.87 5.98 -11.93
C PRO A 50 10.06 6.88 -10.70
N VAL A 51 9.31 6.61 -9.62
CA VAL A 51 9.42 7.32 -8.35
C VAL A 51 10.82 7.09 -7.75
N ILE A 52 11.25 5.82 -7.65
CA ILE A 52 12.57 5.47 -7.12
C ILE A 52 13.68 6.12 -7.95
N GLN A 53 13.60 6.08 -9.27
CA GLN A 53 14.61 6.70 -10.16
C GLN A 53 14.73 8.21 -9.97
N GLN A 54 13.63 8.88 -9.62
CA GLN A 54 13.60 10.33 -9.38
C GLN A 54 14.22 10.73 -8.04
N TYR A 55 13.99 9.94 -6.99
CA TYR A 55 14.48 10.25 -5.64
C TYR A 55 15.82 9.61 -5.28
N THR A 56 16.19 8.54 -5.98
CA THR A 56 17.44 7.82 -5.76
C THR A 56 18.03 7.39 -7.10
N PRO A 57 18.58 8.34 -7.88
CA PRO A 57 19.06 8.07 -9.24
C PRO A 57 20.13 6.98 -9.33
N ASP A 58 20.97 6.88 -8.29
CA ASP A 58 22.07 5.91 -8.21
C ASP A 58 21.61 4.51 -7.72
N ALA A 59 20.37 4.36 -7.25
CA ALA A 59 19.87 3.07 -6.82
C ALA A 59 19.56 2.18 -8.02
N GLN A 60 19.88 0.88 -7.89
CA GLN A 60 19.33 -0.13 -8.79
C GLN A 60 17.85 -0.33 -8.46
N PRO A 61 16.89 0.15 -9.31
CA PRO A 61 15.49 0.22 -8.92
C PRO A 61 14.88 -1.16 -8.66
N LEU A 62 15.36 -2.17 -9.38
CA LEU A 62 14.95 -3.57 -9.20
C LEU A 62 15.35 -4.12 -7.82
N ILE A 63 16.58 -3.87 -7.36
CA ILE A 63 17.01 -4.31 -6.02
C ILE A 63 16.18 -3.58 -4.97
N HIS A 64 16.01 -2.27 -5.11
CA HIS A 64 15.24 -1.46 -4.18
C HIS A 64 13.80 -1.97 -4.06
N ILE A 65 13.10 -2.16 -5.17
CA ILE A 65 11.71 -2.62 -5.15
C ILE A 65 11.59 -4.06 -4.62
N THR A 66 12.53 -4.95 -4.96
CA THR A 66 12.56 -6.32 -4.42
C THR A 66 12.72 -6.31 -2.91
N LEU A 67 13.66 -5.52 -2.38
CA LEU A 67 13.85 -5.38 -0.93
C LEU A 67 12.59 -4.83 -0.26
N MET A 68 11.97 -3.81 -0.84
CA MET A 68 10.77 -3.20 -0.28
C MET A 68 9.56 -4.15 -0.26
N VAL A 69 9.30 -4.85 -1.37
CA VAL A 69 8.25 -5.87 -1.46
C VAL A 69 8.52 -7.02 -0.47
N SER A 70 9.77 -7.47 -0.38
CA SER A 70 10.16 -8.56 0.52
C SER A 70 9.97 -8.19 2.00
N TYR A 71 10.36 -6.98 2.38
CA TYR A 71 10.15 -6.45 3.73
C TYR A 71 8.66 -6.39 4.05
N ASN A 72 7.86 -5.78 3.18
CA ASN A 72 6.41 -5.63 3.41
C ASN A 72 5.70 -6.99 3.52
N ALA A 73 6.03 -7.93 2.63
CA ALA A 73 5.48 -9.27 2.66
C ALA A 73 5.89 -10.03 3.94
N ALA A 74 7.17 -10.00 4.32
CA ALA A 74 7.68 -10.66 5.51
C ALA A 74 7.09 -10.05 6.79
N PHE A 75 7.03 -8.72 6.86
CA PHE A 75 6.43 -7.99 7.97
C PHE A 75 4.97 -8.39 8.16
N LEU A 76 4.18 -8.37 7.08
CA LEU A 76 2.77 -8.72 7.14
C LEU A 76 2.57 -10.18 7.53
N TRP A 77 3.36 -11.09 6.95
CA TRP A 77 3.31 -12.51 7.29
C TRP A 77 3.58 -12.72 8.78
N MET A 78 4.61 -12.08 9.33
CA MET A 78 4.98 -12.17 10.74
C MET A 78 3.89 -11.58 11.64
N ALA A 79 3.38 -10.39 11.33
CA ALA A 79 2.34 -9.74 12.11
C ALA A 79 1.05 -10.58 12.17
N LEU A 80 0.63 -11.14 11.04
CA LEU A 80 -0.54 -12.03 10.97
C LEU A 80 -0.30 -13.36 11.69
N ALA A 81 0.91 -13.93 11.59
CA ALA A 81 1.27 -15.18 12.27
C ALA A 81 1.22 -15.02 13.79
N ILE A 82 1.79 -13.93 14.33
CA ILE A 82 1.76 -13.60 15.77
C ILE A 82 0.31 -13.48 16.26
N ARG A 83 -0.58 -12.91 15.43
CA ARG A 83 -2.01 -12.74 15.75
C ARG A 83 -2.87 -13.96 15.40
N ARG A 84 -2.29 -15.05 14.89
CA ARG A 84 -2.98 -16.27 14.43
C ARG A 84 -4.01 -16.02 13.32
N TYR A 85 -3.83 -14.97 12.52
CA TYR A 85 -4.65 -14.62 11.37
C TYR A 85 -3.95 -14.92 10.03
N GLY A 86 -3.01 -15.87 9.99
CA GLY A 86 -2.22 -16.19 8.79
C GLY A 86 -3.04 -16.50 7.53
N ALA A 87 -4.26 -17.06 7.69
CA ALA A 87 -5.18 -17.32 6.58
C ALA A 87 -5.59 -16.04 5.80
N ARG A 88 -5.51 -14.87 6.45
CA ARG A 88 -5.84 -13.56 5.86
C ARG A 88 -4.67 -12.94 5.09
N PHE A 89 -3.52 -13.62 4.97
CA PHE A 89 -2.33 -13.06 4.34
C PHE A 89 -2.59 -12.61 2.90
N VAL A 90 -3.14 -13.49 2.06
CA VAL A 90 -3.35 -13.17 0.64
C VAL A 90 -4.25 -11.95 0.46
N GLN A 91 -5.38 -11.89 1.17
CA GLN A 91 -6.31 -10.77 1.08
C GLN A 91 -5.70 -9.48 1.63
N THR A 92 -5.00 -9.54 2.76
CA THR A 92 -4.37 -8.37 3.39
C THR A 92 -3.22 -7.83 2.56
N ALA A 93 -2.37 -8.71 2.03
CA ALA A 93 -1.28 -8.34 1.14
C ALA A 93 -1.84 -7.72 -0.15
N THR A 94 -2.88 -8.33 -0.71
CA THR A 94 -3.55 -7.81 -1.92
C THR A 94 -4.13 -6.42 -1.66
N ALA A 95 -4.76 -6.22 -0.50
CA ALA A 95 -5.29 -4.93 -0.08
C ALA A 95 -4.17 -3.87 0.03
N LEU A 96 -3.06 -4.18 0.70
CA LEU A 96 -1.95 -3.25 0.89
C LEU A 96 -1.24 -2.91 -0.43
N PHE A 97 -0.86 -3.90 -1.24
CA PHE A 97 -0.19 -3.66 -2.53
C PHE A 97 -1.14 -3.03 -3.55
N GLY A 98 -2.42 -3.37 -3.55
CA GLY A 98 -3.40 -2.71 -4.41
C GLY A 98 -3.67 -1.26 -4.01
N ALA A 99 -3.73 -0.96 -2.71
CA ALA A 99 -3.80 0.42 -2.23
C ALA A 99 -2.53 1.22 -2.59
N ASP A 100 -1.35 0.63 -2.43
CA ASP A 100 -0.08 1.22 -2.85
C ASP A 100 -0.09 1.55 -4.35
N ALA A 101 -0.52 0.60 -5.19
CA ALA A 101 -0.65 0.84 -6.64
C ALA A 101 -1.57 2.03 -6.97
N ILE A 102 -2.72 2.16 -6.31
CA ILE A 102 -3.63 3.30 -6.53
C ILE A 102 -2.99 4.62 -6.08
N ILE A 103 -2.35 4.62 -4.91
CA ILE A 103 -1.70 5.82 -4.38
C ILE A 103 -0.54 6.24 -5.30
N SER A 104 0.29 5.30 -5.74
CA SER A 104 1.37 5.54 -6.69
C SER A 104 0.86 6.02 -8.05
N LEU A 105 -0.27 5.49 -8.52
CA LEU A 105 -0.92 5.96 -9.76
C LEU A 105 -1.35 7.42 -9.67
N ILE A 106 -1.72 7.91 -8.48
CA ILE A 106 -2.06 9.32 -8.24
C ILE A 106 -0.80 10.17 -7.99
N ALA A 107 0.21 9.61 -7.32
CA ALA A 107 1.46 10.29 -7.04
C ALA A 107 2.28 10.58 -8.31
N LEU A 108 2.28 9.68 -9.28
CA LEU A 108 3.02 9.82 -10.54
C LEU A 108 2.66 11.09 -11.34
N PRO A 109 1.39 11.37 -11.69
CA PRO A 109 1.05 12.60 -12.41
C PRO A 109 1.37 13.86 -11.59
N ILE A 110 1.24 13.82 -10.26
CA ILE A 110 1.68 14.93 -9.39
C ILE A 110 3.18 15.14 -9.57
N LEU A 111 3.98 14.09 -9.49
CA LEU A 111 5.43 14.15 -9.70
C LEU A 111 5.82 14.68 -11.08
N LEU A 112 5.13 14.23 -12.14
CA LEU A 112 5.47 14.56 -13.53
C LEU A 112 5.00 15.95 -13.95
N ILE A 113 3.86 16.43 -13.42
CA ILE A 113 3.23 17.69 -13.83
C ILE A 113 3.56 18.82 -12.85
N ILE A 114 3.46 18.56 -11.54
CA ILE A 114 3.69 19.56 -10.49
C ILE A 114 5.18 19.57 -10.10
N GLY A 115 5.87 18.44 -10.21
CA GLY A 115 7.29 18.31 -9.90
C GLY A 115 7.57 17.72 -8.52
N GLN A 116 8.85 17.71 -8.14
CA GLN A 116 9.29 17.19 -6.86
C GLN A 116 8.95 18.14 -5.70
N PRO A 117 8.58 17.60 -4.52
CA PRO A 117 8.41 18.39 -3.30
C PRO A 117 9.79 18.88 -2.81
N ASN A 118 10.04 20.19 -2.92
CA ASN A 118 11.27 20.84 -2.48
C ASN A 118 10.97 22.25 -1.95
N GLU A 119 11.99 22.95 -1.45
CA GLU A 119 11.86 24.28 -0.82
C GLU A 119 11.22 25.33 -1.74
N THR A 120 11.36 25.18 -3.06
CA THR A 120 10.81 26.09 -4.06
C THR A 120 9.44 25.67 -4.59
N ASN A 121 8.94 24.48 -4.22
CA ASN A 121 7.71 23.90 -4.73
C ASN A 121 6.77 23.46 -3.60
N ALA A 122 6.22 24.47 -2.91
CA ALA A 122 5.28 24.25 -1.81
C ALA A 122 4.01 23.50 -2.23
N LEU A 123 3.57 23.65 -3.49
CA LEU A 123 2.40 22.94 -4.01
C LEU A 123 2.65 21.43 -4.08
N ALA A 124 3.80 21.00 -4.62
CA ALA A 124 4.20 19.59 -4.57
C ALA A 124 4.33 19.11 -3.13
N GLY A 125 4.96 19.91 -2.25
CA GLY A 125 5.08 19.58 -0.81
C GLY A 125 3.74 19.28 -0.15
N LEU A 126 2.74 20.16 -0.34
CA LEU A 126 1.40 19.98 0.20
C LEU A 126 0.67 18.77 -0.42
N ALA A 127 0.82 18.55 -1.73
CA ALA A 127 0.21 17.42 -2.42
C ALA A 127 0.75 16.07 -1.91
N PHE A 128 2.08 15.94 -1.80
CA PHE A 128 2.71 14.73 -1.26
C PHE A 128 2.43 14.55 0.24
N PHE A 129 2.30 15.63 1.01
CA PHE A 129 1.89 15.56 2.41
C PHE A 129 0.45 15.05 2.56
N ALA A 130 -0.48 15.54 1.74
CA ALA A 130 -1.85 15.03 1.71
C ALA A 130 -1.90 13.56 1.30
N LEU A 131 -1.12 13.15 0.30
CA LEU A 131 -0.97 11.74 -0.10
C LEU A 131 -0.41 10.88 1.03
N LEU A 132 0.58 11.38 1.78
CA LEU A 132 1.16 10.68 2.92
C LEU A 132 0.12 10.45 4.04
N ILE A 133 -0.65 11.49 4.39
CA ILE A 133 -1.73 11.36 5.37
C ILE A 133 -2.75 10.33 4.91
N TRP A 134 -3.15 10.39 3.64
CA TRP A 134 -4.11 9.43 3.09
C TRP A 134 -3.56 8.00 3.07
N ASN A 135 -2.28 7.82 2.68
CA ASN A 135 -1.61 6.53 2.73
C ASN A 135 -1.58 5.96 4.15
N ILE A 136 -1.19 6.75 5.14
CA ILE A 136 -1.20 6.33 6.56
C ILE A 136 -2.62 5.93 6.99
N ALA A 137 -3.64 6.71 6.62
CA ALA A 137 -5.03 6.39 6.95
C ALA A 137 -5.47 5.05 6.34
N VAL A 138 -5.16 4.81 5.06
CA VAL A 138 -5.53 3.59 4.33
C VAL A 138 -4.80 2.37 4.91
N VAL A 139 -3.47 2.45 5.06
CA VAL A 139 -2.67 1.35 5.61
C VAL A 139 -3.10 1.03 7.04
N ASN A 140 -3.34 2.06 7.87
CA ASN A 140 -3.82 1.86 9.24
C ASN A 140 -5.19 1.20 9.28
N HIS A 141 -6.12 1.62 8.41
CA HIS A 141 -7.44 1.00 8.31
C HIS A 141 -7.33 -0.50 7.97
N ILE A 142 -6.49 -0.84 6.97
CA ILE A 142 -6.27 -2.21 6.53
C ILE A 142 -5.62 -3.06 7.63
N LEU A 143 -4.50 -2.61 8.20
CA LEU A 143 -3.78 -3.35 9.24
C LEU A 143 -4.63 -3.51 10.51
N ARG A 144 -5.38 -2.47 10.89
CA ARG A 144 -6.29 -2.51 12.02
C ARG A 144 -7.36 -3.58 11.85
N SER A 145 -8.01 -3.64 10.69
CA SER A 145 -9.04 -4.67 10.41
C SER A 145 -8.42 -6.07 10.34
N ALA A 146 -7.32 -6.22 9.57
CA ALA A 146 -6.68 -7.51 9.34
C ALA A 146 -6.20 -8.18 10.64
N LEU A 147 -5.60 -7.39 11.55
CA LEU A 147 -4.96 -7.86 12.78
C LEU A 147 -5.83 -7.69 14.03
N SER A 148 -7.06 -7.19 13.88
CA SER A 148 -8.00 -6.88 14.97
C SER A 148 -7.37 -6.03 16.09
N LEU A 149 -6.65 -4.97 15.71
CA LEU A 149 -5.89 -4.12 16.63
C LEU A 149 -6.71 -2.94 17.19
N SER A 150 -6.35 -2.48 18.38
CA SER A 150 -6.81 -1.20 18.92
C SER A 150 -6.11 -0.03 18.22
N GLY A 151 -6.73 1.16 18.22
CA GLY A 151 -6.33 2.28 17.37
C GLY A 151 -4.89 2.76 17.54
N MET A 152 -4.37 2.82 18.78
CA MET A 152 -3.00 3.31 19.02
C MET A 152 -1.94 2.29 18.59
N ILE A 153 -2.20 0.99 18.82
CA ILE A 153 -1.30 -0.09 18.44
C ILE A 153 -1.27 -0.22 16.91
N SER A 154 -2.43 -0.12 16.24
CA SER A 154 -2.49 -0.18 14.79
C SER A 154 -1.74 0.99 14.14
N LEU A 155 -1.84 2.19 14.73
CA LEU A 155 -1.12 3.36 14.22
C LEU A 155 0.39 3.18 14.35
N GLY A 156 0.88 2.74 15.51
CA GLY A 156 2.30 2.45 15.68
C GLY A 156 2.81 1.41 14.68
N LEU A 157 2.07 0.31 14.50
CA LEU A 157 2.41 -0.73 13.52
C LEU A 157 2.40 -0.20 12.08
N THR A 158 1.47 0.69 11.75
CA THR A 158 1.37 1.33 10.44
C THR A 158 2.60 2.17 10.14
N LEU A 159 3.07 2.96 11.10
CA LEU A 159 4.28 3.77 10.93
C LEU A 159 5.51 2.87 10.73
N VAL A 160 5.62 1.77 11.48
CA VAL A 160 6.70 0.78 11.29
C VAL A 160 6.60 0.10 9.93
N TYR A 161 5.40 -0.18 9.43
CA TYR A 161 5.22 -0.74 8.10
C TYR A 161 5.68 0.24 7.00
N ILE A 162 5.18 1.49 7.03
CA ILE A 162 5.44 2.50 5.99
C ILE A 162 6.92 2.92 5.99
N PHE A 163 7.45 3.29 7.15
CA PHE A 163 8.81 3.83 7.25
C PHE A 163 9.87 2.74 7.44
N GLY A 164 9.51 1.60 8.03
CA GLY A 164 10.47 0.52 8.25
C GLY A 164 10.99 -0.08 6.95
N ALA A 165 10.19 -0.11 5.89
CA ALA A 165 10.63 -0.61 4.59
C ALA A 165 11.73 0.27 3.98
N SER A 166 11.58 1.59 4.05
CA SER A 166 12.60 2.52 3.54
C SER A 166 13.87 2.50 4.40
N LEU A 167 13.73 2.41 5.72
CA LEU A 167 14.87 2.23 6.64
C LEU A 167 15.61 0.92 6.37
N PHE A 168 14.88 -0.17 6.14
CA PHE A 168 15.45 -1.47 5.81
C PHE A 168 16.26 -1.43 4.51
N VAL A 169 15.69 -0.84 3.44
CA VAL A 169 16.43 -0.70 2.18
C VAL A 169 17.70 0.12 2.39
N ARG A 170 17.60 1.28 3.05
CA ARG A 170 18.75 2.15 3.33
C ARG A 170 19.85 1.42 4.10
N ALA A 171 19.47 0.65 5.12
CA ALA A 171 20.40 -0.16 5.89
C ALA A 171 21.09 -1.26 5.06
N VAL A 172 20.40 -1.85 4.09
CA VAL A 172 20.95 -2.91 3.23
C VAL A 172 21.81 -2.36 2.10
N VAL A 173 21.41 -1.23 1.50
CA VAL A 173 22.07 -0.64 0.32
C VAL A 173 23.18 0.34 0.70
N GLY A 174 23.17 0.89 1.93
CA GLY A 174 24.20 1.81 2.41
C GLY A 174 24.04 3.25 1.94
N LEU A 175 22.78 3.70 1.75
CA LEU A 175 22.39 5.08 1.39
C LEU A 175 21.75 5.79 2.59
#